data_AF-A0A0R2V5Y4-F1
#
_entry.id   AF-A0A0R2V5Y4-F1
#
_cell.length_a   1.000
_cell.length_b   1.000
_cell.length_c   1.000
_cell.angle_alpha   90.00
_cell.angle_beta   90.00
_cell.angle_gamma   90.00
#
_symmetry.space_group_name_H-M   'P 1'
#
loop_
_entity.id
_entity.type
_entity.pdbx_description
1 polymer ?
#
loop_
_entity_poly.entity_id
_entity_poly.type
_entity_poly.pdbx_seq_one_letter_code
_entity_poly.pdbx_strand_id
1 'polypeptide(L)'
;MISRPVVRLLPLFFFLLSGGVSLYAQGTQIPFGQNRVQYKEFTWQYYESEHFKIYFNQGGQNLGRFTAQMAETDLEAIQNMLDYKLNAQPEIIVYNNISDYNQSNFAIGNETVYNTGGRTKIIGNKLFVYFDGNHQNLRIQIREGVGKILINNMVFG
;
A
#
# COMPACT_ATOMS: atom_id res chain seq x y z
N MET A 1 2.90 -88.89 23.15
CA MET A 1 3.72 -88.36 24.26
C MET A 1 4.74 -87.37 23.68
N ILE A 2 4.32 -86.11 23.63
CA ILE A 2 5.04 -84.82 23.57
C ILE A 2 6.39 -84.78 22.84
N SER A 3 6.38 -84.21 21.63
CA SER A 3 7.54 -83.71 20.89
C SER A 3 8.08 -82.44 21.55
N ARG A 4 9.41 -82.35 21.73
CA ARG A 4 10.08 -81.15 22.27
C ARG A 4 10.45 -80.23 21.10
N PRO A 5 10.03 -78.96 21.07
CA PRO A 5 10.53 -78.03 20.07
C PRO A 5 11.93 -77.54 20.50
N VAL A 6 12.93 -77.85 19.68
CA VAL A 6 14.25 -77.21 19.72
C VAL A 6 14.07 -75.78 19.21
N VAL A 7 13.70 -74.87 20.09
CA VAL A 7 13.62 -73.44 19.76
C VAL A 7 15.05 -72.88 19.79
N ARG A 8 15.62 -72.75 18.58
CA ARG A 8 16.87 -72.07 18.28
C ARG A 8 16.85 -70.65 18.88
N LEU A 9 17.50 -70.47 20.03
CA LEU A 9 17.79 -69.17 20.67
C LEU A 9 18.88 -68.39 19.91
N LEU A 10 18.82 -68.37 18.57
CA LEU A 10 19.86 -67.78 17.71
C LEU A 10 19.42 -66.63 16.79
N PRO A 11 18.15 -66.15 16.74
CA PRO A 11 17.87 -64.88 16.09
C PRO A 11 17.79 -63.70 17.08
N LEU A 12 17.76 -63.94 18.40
CA LEU A 12 17.58 -62.86 19.38
C LEU A 12 18.84 -61.99 19.57
N PHE A 13 20.03 -62.51 19.25
CA PHE A 13 21.27 -61.75 19.36
C PHE A 13 21.51 -60.81 18.16
N PHE A 14 20.85 -61.04 17.02
CA PHE A 14 21.04 -60.20 15.83
C PHE A 14 20.13 -58.96 15.81
N PHE A 15 19.07 -58.93 16.64
CA PHE A 15 18.15 -57.80 16.71
C PHE A 15 18.61 -56.68 17.67
N LEU A 16 19.61 -56.94 18.51
CA LEU A 16 20.14 -55.98 19.49
C LEU A 16 21.32 -55.14 18.98
N LEU A 17 21.82 -55.40 17.77
CA LEU A 17 22.94 -54.66 17.15
C LEU A 17 22.51 -53.63 16.09
N SER A 18 21.21 -53.43 15.87
CA SER A 18 20.68 -52.35 15.01
C SER A 18 20.32 -51.07 15.78
N GLY A 19 20.90 -50.88 16.97
CA GLY A 19 20.73 -49.69 17.80
C GLY A 19 21.60 -48.54 17.33
N GLY A 20 21.21 -47.87 16.24
CA GLY A 20 21.95 -46.72 15.73
C GLY A 20 21.29 -46.04 14.54
N VAL A 21 19.96 -45.98 14.48
CA VAL A 21 19.28 -45.16 13.47
C VAL A 21 19.07 -43.79 14.09
N SER A 22 19.96 -42.84 13.78
CA SER A 22 19.71 -41.43 14.05
C SER A 22 18.47 -41.02 13.25
N LEU A 23 17.32 -40.96 13.92
CA LEU A 23 16.11 -40.35 13.39
C LEU A 23 16.39 -38.85 13.25
N TYR A 24 16.93 -38.46 12.10
CA TYR A 24 16.97 -37.06 11.71
C TYR A 24 15.52 -36.63 11.51
N ALA A 25 14.93 -36.03 12.54
CA ALA A 25 13.69 -35.29 12.39
C ALA A 25 13.92 -34.24 11.29
N GLN A 26 13.16 -34.33 10.20
CA GLN A 26 13.15 -33.30 9.17
C GLN A 26 12.40 -32.09 9.75
N GLY A 27 13.10 -31.33 10.59
CA GLY A 27 12.66 -30.00 10.96
C GLY A 27 12.75 -29.13 9.72
N THR A 28 11.61 -28.75 9.14
CA THR A 28 11.59 -27.72 8.11
C THR A 28 12.14 -26.44 8.73
N GLN A 29 13.40 -26.09 8.44
CA GLN A 29 13.92 -24.76 8.71
C GLN A 29 13.21 -23.80 7.76
N ILE A 30 12.04 -23.33 8.17
CA ILE A 30 11.43 -22.17 7.54
C ILE A 30 12.21 -20.97 8.06
N PRO A 31 12.92 -20.21 7.22
CA PRO A 31 13.51 -18.95 7.65
C PRO A 31 12.38 -18.05 8.16
N PHE A 32 12.33 -17.87 9.48
CA PHE A 32 11.44 -16.91 10.12
C PHE A 32 12.05 -15.52 9.90
N GLY A 33 11.26 -14.56 9.43
CA GLY A 33 11.69 -13.16 9.37
C GLY A 33 11.55 -12.46 8.01
N GLN A 34 11.01 -13.10 6.98
CA GLN A 34 10.55 -12.37 5.80
C GLN A 34 9.02 -12.31 5.83
N ASN A 35 8.47 -11.12 6.11
CA ASN A 35 7.07 -10.84 5.81
C ASN A 35 6.88 -11.11 4.30
N ARG A 36 6.04 -12.09 3.96
CA ARG A 36 5.50 -12.16 2.60
C ARG A 36 4.62 -10.93 2.44
N VAL A 37 5.14 -9.88 1.81
CA VAL A 37 4.36 -8.68 1.52
C VAL A 37 3.30 -9.10 0.50
N GLN A 38 2.08 -9.33 0.97
CA GLN A 38 0.95 -9.51 0.09
C GLN A 38 0.65 -8.13 -0.50
N TYR A 39 0.98 -7.93 -1.76
CA TYR A 39 0.61 -6.72 -2.49
C TYR A 39 -0.92 -6.63 -2.54
N LYS A 40 -1.44 -5.48 -2.13
CA LYS A 40 -2.87 -5.19 -2.26
C LYS A 40 -3.15 -4.82 -3.71
N GLU A 41 -4.03 -5.57 -4.35
CA GLU A 41 -4.60 -5.19 -5.65
C GLU A 41 -5.58 -4.03 -5.43
N PHE A 42 -5.38 -2.93 -6.14
CA PHE A 42 -6.21 -1.73 -6.01
C PHE A 42 -7.24 -1.67 -7.14
N THR A 43 -8.51 -1.82 -6.80
CA THR A 43 -9.62 -1.47 -7.70
C THR A 43 -9.91 0.02 -7.58
N TRP A 44 -9.57 0.77 -8.62
CA TRP A 44 -9.76 2.21 -8.68
C TRP A 44 -11.09 2.59 -9.31
N GLN A 45 -11.75 3.57 -8.71
CA GLN A 45 -12.91 4.27 -9.25
C GLN A 45 -12.61 5.76 -9.22
N TYR A 46 -13.39 6.57 -9.94
CA TYR A 46 -13.22 8.01 -9.89
C TYR A 46 -14.53 8.78 -9.88
N TYR A 47 -14.47 9.99 -9.34
CA TYR A 47 -15.43 11.05 -9.57
C TYR A 47 -14.75 12.15 -10.39
N GLU A 48 -15.54 12.80 -11.23
CA GLU A 48 -15.11 13.99 -11.96
C GLU A 48 -15.91 15.18 -11.44
N SER A 49 -15.19 16.22 -11.01
CA SER A 49 -15.74 17.51 -10.64
C SER A 49 -15.38 18.54 -11.70
N GLU A 50 -15.75 19.80 -11.48
CA GLU A 50 -15.53 20.88 -12.45
C GLU A 50 -14.03 21.04 -12.79
N HIS A 51 -13.17 21.00 -11.77
CA HIS A 51 -11.74 21.27 -11.90
C HIS A 51 -10.84 20.05 -11.65
N PHE A 52 -11.36 18.95 -11.12
CA PHE A 52 -10.53 17.81 -10.67
C PHE A 52 -11.09 16.45 -11.09
N LYS A 53 -10.20 15.46 -11.22
CA LYS A 53 -10.54 14.03 -11.23
C LYS A 53 -10.10 13.39 -9.94
N ILE A 54 -11.01 12.78 -9.20
CA ILE A 54 -10.75 12.20 -7.89
C ILE A 54 -10.79 10.70 -8.00
N TYR A 55 -9.62 10.06 -8.00
CA TYR A 55 -9.47 8.61 -7.96
C TYR A 55 -9.47 8.13 -6.51
N PHE A 56 -10.20 7.05 -6.24
CA PHE A 56 -10.24 6.42 -4.92
C PHE A 56 -10.32 4.90 -5.07
N ASN A 57 -9.74 4.18 -4.12
CA ASN A 57 -9.79 2.72 -4.13
C ASN A 57 -11.09 2.19 -3.50
N GLN A 58 -11.39 0.91 -3.75
CA GLN A 58 -12.58 0.22 -3.24
C GLN A 58 -12.85 0.54 -1.75
N GLY A 59 -14.11 0.90 -1.44
CA GLY A 59 -14.53 1.34 -0.10
C GLY A 59 -14.29 2.83 0.19
N GLY A 60 -13.62 3.56 -0.70
CA GLY A 60 -13.25 4.97 -0.55
C GLY A 60 -14.26 5.98 -1.10
N GLN A 61 -15.47 5.57 -1.48
CA GLN A 61 -16.46 6.44 -2.15
C GLN A 61 -16.76 7.72 -1.35
N ASN A 62 -16.92 7.60 -0.04
CA ASN A 62 -17.17 8.77 0.82
C ASN A 62 -15.96 9.70 0.88
N LEU A 63 -14.74 9.15 0.91
CA LEU A 63 -13.51 9.94 0.88
C LEU A 63 -13.32 10.62 -0.48
N GLY A 64 -13.64 9.94 -1.58
CA GLY A 64 -13.63 10.52 -2.91
C GLY A 64 -14.59 11.70 -3.03
N ARG A 65 -15.84 11.54 -2.56
CA ARG A 65 -16.83 12.63 -2.56
C ARG A 65 -16.40 13.81 -1.69
N PHE A 66 -15.93 13.53 -0.47
CA PHE A 66 -15.42 14.56 0.44
C PHE A 66 -14.25 15.33 -0.19
N THR A 67 -13.32 14.60 -0.81
CA THR A 67 -12.16 15.20 -1.48
C THR A 67 -12.58 16.09 -2.63
N ALA A 68 -13.51 15.65 -3.48
CA ALA A 68 -14.03 16.47 -4.57
C ALA A 68 -14.65 17.77 -4.05
N GLN A 69 -15.50 17.68 -3.03
CA GLN A 69 -16.15 18.85 -2.43
C GLN A 69 -15.14 19.84 -1.83
N MET A 70 -14.15 19.35 -1.08
CA MET A 70 -13.16 20.21 -0.44
C MET A 70 -12.19 20.83 -1.45
N ALA A 71 -11.77 20.08 -2.47
CA ALA A 71 -10.89 20.60 -3.52
C ALA A 71 -11.56 21.77 -4.26
N GLU A 72 -12.83 21.61 -4.65
CA GLU A 72 -13.60 22.68 -5.31
C GLU A 72 -13.83 23.88 -4.38
N THR A 73 -14.23 23.62 -3.14
CA THR A 73 -14.53 24.67 -2.16
C THR A 73 -13.28 25.53 -1.85
N ASP A 74 -12.11 24.90 -1.73
CA ASP A 74 -10.87 25.60 -1.41
C ASP A 74 -10.18 26.21 -2.64
N LEU A 75 -10.52 25.78 -3.87
CA LEU A 75 -9.83 26.21 -5.09
C LEU A 75 -9.91 27.72 -5.30
N GLU A 76 -11.09 28.34 -5.17
CA GLU A 76 -11.25 29.78 -5.40
C GLU A 76 -10.33 30.61 -4.48
N ALA A 77 -10.30 30.25 -3.19
CA ALA A 77 -9.44 30.94 -2.22
C ALA A 77 -7.95 30.78 -2.55
N ILE A 78 -7.52 29.61 -3.03
CA ILE A 78 -6.13 29.36 -3.41
C ILE A 78 -5.76 30.14 -4.69
N GLN A 79 -6.62 30.12 -5.71
CA GLN A 79 -6.38 30.86 -6.96
C GLN A 79 -6.30 32.37 -6.71
N ASN A 80 -7.19 32.91 -5.89
CA ASN A 80 -7.17 34.33 -5.53
C ASN A 80 -5.91 34.71 -4.74
N MET A 81 -5.43 33.82 -3.87
CA MET A 81 -4.20 34.05 -3.10
C MET A 81 -2.95 34.04 -3.98
N LEU A 82 -2.93 33.21 -5.04
CA LEU A 82 -1.79 33.08 -5.95
C LEU A 82 -1.89 33.97 -7.21
N ASP A 83 -3.03 34.62 -7.41
CA ASP A 83 -3.40 35.32 -8.66
C ASP A 83 -3.14 34.47 -9.92
N TYR A 84 -3.45 33.17 -9.83
CA TYR A 84 -3.20 32.21 -10.89
C TYR A 84 -4.34 31.20 -10.99
N LYS A 85 -4.75 30.92 -12.23
CA LYS A 85 -5.85 29.99 -12.52
C LYS A 85 -5.32 28.63 -12.94
N LEU A 86 -6.06 27.60 -12.55
CA LEU A 86 -5.81 26.24 -12.99
C LEU A 86 -5.94 26.15 -14.51
N ASN A 87 -4.92 25.63 -15.18
CA ASN A 87 -4.84 25.51 -16.65
C ASN A 87 -5.03 24.06 -17.14
N ALA A 88 -4.96 23.09 -16.24
CA ALA A 88 -5.15 21.67 -16.51
C ALA A 88 -5.94 21.06 -15.36
N GLN A 89 -6.71 20.00 -15.64
CA GLN A 89 -7.53 19.29 -14.66
C GLN A 89 -6.68 18.32 -13.83
N PRO A 90 -6.35 18.59 -12.55
CA PRO A 90 -5.48 17.74 -11.75
C PRO A 90 -6.19 16.47 -11.31
N GLU A 91 -5.41 15.41 -11.16
CA GLU A 91 -5.88 14.14 -10.63
C GLU A 91 -5.55 14.06 -9.14
N ILE A 92 -6.54 13.82 -8.30
CA ILE A 92 -6.36 13.59 -6.86
C ILE A 92 -6.56 12.12 -6.58
N ILE A 93 -5.50 11.43 -6.16
CA ILE A 93 -5.49 10.01 -5.81
C ILE A 93 -5.64 9.90 -4.30
N VAL A 94 -6.78 9.39 -3.88
CA VAL A 94 -7.19 9.28 -2.48
C VAL A 94 -7.04 7.84 -2.01
N TYR A 95 -6.20 7.63 -1.02
CA TYR A 95 -6.05 6.34 -0.35
C TYR A 95 -6.89 6.28 0.92
N ASN A 96 -7.57 5.14 1.12
CA ASN A 96 -8.38 4.89 2.32
C ASN A 96 -7.59 4.96 3.63
N ASN A 97 -6.28 4.71 3.59
CA ASN A 97 -5.40 4.77 4.76
C ASN A 97 -3.93 4.96 4.36
N ILE A 98 -3.08 5.29 5.34
CA ILE A 98 -1.65 5.48 5.14
C ILE A 98 -0.91 4.22 4.65
N SER A 99 -1.36 3.02 5.03
CA SER A 99 -0.75 1.76 4.59
C SER A 99 -0.96 1.56 3.08
N ASP A 100 -2.18 1.82 2.60
CA ASP A 100 -2.53 1.80 1.18
C ASP A 100 -1.68 2.80 0.38
N TYR A 101 -1.47 4.01 0.91
CA TYR A 101 -0.62 5.04 0.32
C TYR A 101 0.84 4.58 0.19
N ASN A 102 1.41 3.98 1.25
CA ASN A 102 2.79 3.53 1.28
C ASN A 102 3.06 2.28 0.41
N GLN A 103 2.05 1.40 0.25
CA GLN A 103 2.16 0.18 -0.55
C GLN A 103 1.90 0.40 -2.04
N SER A 104 1.31 1.54 -2.42
CA SER A 104 0.87 1.76 -3.79
C SER A 104 2.03 2.04 -4.75
N ASN A 105 2.14 1.23 -5.79
CA ASN A 105 3.10 1.42 -6.87
C ASN A 105 2.77 2.60 -7.79
N PHE A 106 1.63 3.30 -7.60
CA PHE A 106 1.28 4.49 -8.38
C PHE A 106 2.36 5.59 -8.27
N ALA A 107 3.15 5.53 -7.19
CA ALA A 107 4.29 6.38 -6.89
C ALA A 107 5.61 6.02 -7.62
N ILE A 108 5.66 4.92 -8.38
CA ILE A 108 6.88 4.33 -8.99
C ILE A 108 6.84 4.42 -10.53
N GLY A 109 6.24 5.48 -11.07
CA GLY A 109 6.54 5.93 -12.44
C GLY A 109 7.83 6.75 -12.41
N ASN A 110 8.66 6.64 -13.45
CA ASN A 110 9.98 7.28 -13.62
C ASN A 110 9.97 8.82 -13.70
N GLU A 111 9.17 9.49 -12.88
CA GLU A 111 9.05 10.94 -12.80
C GLU A 111 9.65 11.43 -11.49
N THR A 112 10.45 12.49 -11.57
CA THR A 112 11.12 13.12 -10.42
C THR A 112 10.10 13.43 -9.34
N VAL A 113 10.11 12.62 -8.27
CA VAL A 113 9.22 12.80 -7.13
C VAL A 113 9.72 14.02 -6.36
N TYR A 114 9.02 15.15 -6.50
CA TYR A 114 9.27 16.31 -5.66
C TYR A 114 8.71 16.05 -4.26
N ASN A 115 9.52 15.40 -3.42
CA ASN A 115 9.26 15.29 -1.98
C ASN A 115 9.57 16.63 -1.30
N THR A 116 8.76 17.65 -1.55
CA THR A 116 8.92 18.96 -0.92
C THR A 116 8.29 18.93 0.47
N GLY A 117 9.05 18.37 1.44
CA GLY A 117 8.95 18.64 2.88
C GLY A 117 7.61 18.44 3.60
N GLY A 118 6.60 17.83 2.98
CA GLY A 118 5.24 17.70 3.53
C GLY A 118 4.64 16.31 3.35
N ARG A 119 3.43 16.10 3.90
CA ARG A 119 2.73 14.78 3.93
C ARG A 119 2.24 14.31 2.54
N THR A 120 2.27 15.18 1.55
CA THR A 120 1.58 15.04 0.27
C THR A 120 2.59 14.95 -0.87
N LYS A 121 2.50 13.89 -1.68
CA LYS A 121 3.33 13.67 -2.88
C LYS A 121 2.64 14.23 -4.12
N ILE A 122 3.41 14.85 -5.01
CA ILE A 122 2.94 15.35 -6.30
C ILE A 122 3.85 14.79 -7.39
N ILE A 123 3.25 14.21 -8.44
CA ILE A 123 3.95 13.71 -9.62
C ILE A 123 3.25 14.29 -10.85
N GLY A 124 3.89 15.21 -11.56
CA GLY A 124 3.25 15.99 -12.63
C GLY A 124 2.02 16.74 -12.11
N ASN A 125 0.85 16.46 -12.71
CA ASN A 125 -0.45 17.03 -12.30
C ASN A 125 -1.26 16.10 -11.35
N LYS A 126 -0.59 15.12 -10.73
CA LYS A 126 -1.21 14.13 -9.85
C LYS A 126 -0.89 14.41 -8.39
N LEU A 127 -1.92 14.58 -7.58
CA LEU A 127 -1.89 14.84 -6.16
C LEU A 127 -2.24 13.56 -5.39
N PHE A 128 -1.34 13.09 -4.53
CA PHE A 128 -1.57 11.88 -3.72
C PHE A 128 -1.87 12.26 -2.27
N VAL A 129 -3.02 11.82 -1.76
CA VAL A 129 -3.48 12.09 -0.39
C VAL A 129 -3.99 10.82 0.27
N TYR A 130 -3.94 10.75 1.60
CA TYR A 130 -4.43 9.60 2.35
C TYR A 130 -5.26 10.03 3.55
N PHE A 131 -6.19 9.17 3.93
CA PHE A 131 -7.00 9.37 5.12
C PHE A 131 -6.31 8.78 6.36
N ASP A 132 -6.23 9.56 7.44
CA ASP A 132 -5.63 9.14 8.72
C ASP A 132 -6.68 8.97 9.83
N GLY A 133 -7.96 8.97 9.48
CA GLY A 133 -9.07 8.99 10.43
C GLY A 133 -9.65 10.40 10.66
N ASN A 134 -9.00 11.45 10.19
CA ASN A 134 -9.45 12.83 10.38
C ASN A 134 -9.66 13.58 9.05
N HIS A 135 -10.91 13.98 8.79
CA HIS A 135 -11.28 14.75 7.60
C HIS A 135 -10.60 16.13 7.50
N GLN A 136 -10.28 16.77 8.63
CA GLN A 136 -9.55 18.03 8.63
C GLN A 136 -8.12 17.85 8.13
N ASN A 137 -7.45 16.77 8.55
CA ASN A 137 -6.10 16.46 8.08
C ASN A 137 -6.09 16.14 6.58
N LEU A 138 -7.13 15.44 6.09
CA LEU A 138 -7.31 15.22 4.66
C LEU A 138 -7.54 16.53 3.91
N ARG A 139 -8.39 17.43 4.42
CA ARG A 139 -8.60 18.76 3.81
C ARG A 139 -7.32 19.58 3.76
N ILE A 140 -6.52 19.57 4.82
CA ILE A 140 -5.20 20.26 4.85
C ILE A 140 -4.30 19.70 3.75
N GLN A 141 -4.18 18.37 3.62
CA GLN A 141 -3.41 17.73 2.54
C GLN A 141 -3.88 18.16 1.15
N ILE A 142 -5.21 18.23 0.94
CA ILE A 142 -5.81 18.68 -0.33
C ILE A 142 -5.44 20.13 -0.60
N ARG A 143 -5.66 21.04 0.35
CA ARG A 143 -5.41 22.47 0.19
C ARG A 143 -3.93 22.78 -0.08
N GLU A 144 -3.02 22.15 0.66
CA GLU A 144 -1.59 22.24 0.43
C GLU A 144 -1.20 21.68 -0.95
N GLY A 145 -1.78 20.54 -1.33
CA GLY A 145 -1.52 19.86 -2.59
C GLY A 145 -1.95 20.68 -3.81
N VAL A 146 -3.17 21.22 -3.79
CA VAL A 146 -3.70 22.08 -4.87
C VAL A 146 -2.86 23.34 -5.01
N GLY A 147 -2.50 23.99 -3.90
CA GLY A 147 -1.61 25.16 -3.94
C GLY A 147 -0.24 24.84 -4.55
N LYS A 148 0.35 23.70 -4.19
CA LYS A 148 1.61 23.24 -4.79
C LYS A 148 1.49 22.95 -6.29
N ILE A 149 0.37 22.36 -6.75
CA ILE A 149 0.13 22.15 -8.19
C ILE A 149 0.11 23.49 -8.92
N LEU A 150 -0.65 24.47 -8.41
CA LEU A 150 -0.71 25.81 -9.01
C LEU A 150 0.67 26.46 -9.07
N ILE A 151 1.43 26.44 -7.97
CA ILE A 151 2.80 26.96 -7.92
C ILE A 151 3.72 26.23 -8.92
N ASN A 152 3.62 24.90 -9.00
CA ASN A 152 4.41 24.12 -9.93
C ASN A 152 4.10 24.50 -11.39
N ASN A 153 2.82 24.67 -11.72
CA ASN A 153 2.40 25.14 -13.05
C ASN A 153 2.84 26.58 -13.34
N MET A 154 2.97 27.44 -12.32
CA MET A 154 3.54 28.79 -12.50
C MET A 154 5.04 28.76 -12.78
N VAL A 155 5.78 27.84 -12.15
CA VAL A 155 7.25 27.78 -12.23
C VAL A 155 7.73 27.05 -13.48
N PHE A 156 7.04 25.98 -13.88
CA PHE A 156 7.45 25.10 -14.97
C PHE A 156 6.51 25.13 -16.19
N GLY A 157 5.44 25.94 -16.14
CA GLY A 157 4.43 26.06 -17.19
C GLY A 157 4.95 26.61 -18.51
#